data_AF-A0A160UKX7-F1
#
_entry.id   AF-A0A160UKX7-F1
#
_cell.length_a   1.000
_cell.length_b   1.000
_cell.length_c   1.000
_cell.angle_alpha   90.00
_cell.angle_beta   90.00
_cell.angle_gamma   90.00
#
_symmetry.space_group_name_H-M   'P 1'
#
loop_
_entity.id
_entity.type
_entity.pdbx_description
1 polymer ?
#
loop_
_entity_poly.entity_id
_entity_poly.type
_entity_poly.pdbx_seq_one_letter_code
_entity_poly.pdbx_strand_id
1 'polypeptide(L)'
;MRYIDLHRQSAVRAVLLKSPQIALRLLAASVISRDGLWLARPEMQDGARHEATASSIVAGKASGVFAAEQSEVRMLLGLPGVGYLTAAEYGSVNLPKLFAKLLTLPDDDVLRVLTFLMAETLPAGSEAVEILGHLLAVDMREWWTPDEAFLDLLRDKPAINAMLAELAGKQAAHIHVAKTAAVQKGAIRHCLAGTGGRTKVEGWLPRYLGFPMQSYTKRKGLRAVDNWNAVKKLFS
;
A
#
# COMPACT_ATOMS: atom_id res chain seq x y z
N MET A 1 -0.61 -34.78 27.51
CA MET A 1 -1.58 -34.54 28.61
C MET A 1 -1.60 -33.04 28.83
N ARG A 2 -2.74 -32.37 28.63
CA ARG A 2 -2.82 -30.90 28.57
C ARG A 2 -2.14 -30.18 29.74
N TYR A 3 -2.21 -30.73 30.94
CA TYR A 3 -1.49 -30.22 32.12
C TYR A 3 0.03 -30.12 31.89
N ILE A 4 0.68 -31.19 31.42
CA ILE A 4 2.12 -31.18 31.11
C ILE A 4 2.42 -30.19 29.99
N ASP A 5 1.60 -30.17 28.94
CA ASP A 5 1.82 -29.31 27.78
C ASP A 5 1.78 -27.81 28.17
N LEU A 6 0.83 -27.43 29.03
CA LEU A 6 0.71 -26.06 29.57
C LEU A 6 1.88 -25.68 30.49
N HIS A 7 2.34 -26.58 31.35
CA HIS A 7 3.51 -26.32 32.20
C HIS A 7 4.79 -26.15 31.38
N ARG A 8 5.00 -27.00 30.38
CA ARG A 8 6.14 -26.89 29.44
C ARG A 8 6.08 -25.59 28.65
N GLN A 9 4.91 -25.25 28.11
CA GLN A 9 4.70 -23.98 27.40
C GLN A 9 4.98 -22.78 28.31
N SER A 10 4.53 -22.82 29.57
CA SER A 10 4.73 -21.72 30.53
C SER A 10 6.22 -21.47 30.80
N ALA A 11 7.01 -22.53 30.99
CA ALA A 11 8.45 -22.42 31.14
C ALA A 11 9.13 -21.84 29.89
N VAL A 12 8.78 -22.34 28.69
CA VAL A 12 9.32 -21.84 27.42
C VAL A 12 9.02 -20.36 27.22
N ARG A 13 7.78 -19.94 27.47
CA ARG A 13 7.37 -18.53 27.35
C ARG A 13 8.19 -17.62 28.27
N ALA A 14 8.44 -18.04 29.51
CA ALA A 14 9.23 -17.25 30.46
C ALA A 14 10.69 -17.08 30.00
N VAL A 15 11.30 -18.12 29.42
CA VAL A 15 12.67 -18.06 28.90
C VAL A 15 12.75 -17.26 27.60
N LEU A 16 11.78 -17.43 26.69
CA LEU A 16 11.74 -16.75 25.39
C LEU A 16 11.79 -15.23 25.50
N LEU A 17 11.26 -14.64 26.58
CA LEU A 17 11.33 -13.20 26.85
C LEU A 17 12.77 -12.66 26.92
N LYS A 18 13.76 -13.52 27.15
CA LYS A 18 15.19 -13.16 27.18
C LYS A 18 15.89 -13.30 25.82
N SER A 19 15.17 -13.76 24.80
CA SER A 19 15.71 -14.10 23.48
C SER A 19 14.90 -13.44 22.35
N PRO A 20 14.89 -12.10 22.25
CA PRO A 20 14.06 -11.37 21.28
C PRO A 20 14.39 -11.74 19.83
N GLN A 21 15.64 -12.04 19.49
CA GLN A 21 16.03 -12.45 18.13
C GLN A 21 15.39 -13.79 17.72
N ILE A 22 15.24 -14.72 18.66
CA ILE A 22 14.56 -16.01 18.45
C ILE A 22 13.05 -15.77 18.33
N ALA A 23 12.50 -14.90 19.18
CA ALA A 23 11.07 -14.57 19.16
C ALA A 23 10.64 -13.93 17.83
N LEU A 24 11.44 -13.00 17.28
CA LEU A 24 11.17 -12.36 15.98
C LEU A 24 11.16 -13.36 14.82
N ARG A 25 12.12 -14.30 14.80
CA ARG A 25 12.17 -15.38 13.81
C ARG A 25 10.98 -16.33 13.92
N LEU A 26 10.58 -16.68 15.13
CA LEU A 26 9.40 -17.52 15.36
C LEU A 26 8.12 -16.79 14.92
N LEU A 27 8.01 -15.49 15.21
CA LEU A 27 6.89 -14.65 14.76
C LEU A 27 6.78 -14.63 13.24
N ALA A 28 7.90 -14.36 12.54
CA ALA A 28 7.92 -14.39 11.07
C ALA A 28 7.49 -15.76 10.53
N ALA A 29 8.03 -16.85 11.11
CA ALA A 29 7.64 -18.21 10.73
C ALA A 29 6.15 -18.47 10.92
N SER A 30 5.59 -18.11 12.09
CA SER A 30 4.16 -18.29 12.42
C SER A 30 3.23 -17.50 11.51
N VAL A 31 3.61 -16.26 11.16
CA VAL A 31 2.82 -15.41 10.26
C VAL A 31 2.78 -16.00 8.84
N ILE A 32 3.91 -16.46 8.32
CA ILE A 32 4.03 -17.05 6.97
C ILE A 32 3.32 -18.41 6.90
N SER A 33 3.56 -19.28 7.89
CA SER A 33 2.97 -20.62 7.92
C SER A 33 1.50 -20.64 8.28
N ARG A 34 1.00 -19.53 8.87
CA ARG A 34 -0.33 -19.41 9.49
C ARG A 34 -0.61 -20.51 10.50
N ASP A 35 0.43 -21.00 11.15
CA ASP A 35 0.34 -22.04 12.17
C ASP A 35 0.16 -21.38 13.55
N GLY A 36 -0.78 -21.91 14.33
CA GLY A 36 -1.18 -21.35 15.61
C GLY A 36 -2.19 -20.19 15.52
N LEU A 37 -1.99 -19.17 16.36
CA LEU A 37 -2.99 -18.10 16.61
C LEU A 37 -2.75 -16.81 15.80
N TRP A 38 -1.64 -16.73 15.05
CA TRP A 38 -1.30 -15.55 14.26
C TRP A 38 -1.94 -15.65 12.89
N LEU A 39 -2.83 -14.70 12.59
CA LEU A 39 -3.48 -14.58 11.30
C LEU A 39 -3.12 -13.24 10.67
N ALA A 40 -2.35 -13.29 9.59
CA ALA A 40 -2.14 -12.18 8.69
C ALA A 40 -2.77 -12.51 7.34
N ARG A 41 -3.23 -11.48 6.63
CA ARG A 41 -3.74 -11.61 5.27
C ARG A 41 -3.10 -10.52 4.42
N PRO A 42 -2.70 -10.83 3.19
CA PRO A 42 -2.18 -9.80 2.30
C PRO A 42 -3.31 -8.84 1.93
N GLU A 43 -2.96 -7.58 1.67
CA GLU A 43 -3.88 -6.66 1.02
C GLU A 43 -4.02 -7.04 -0.47
N MET A 44 -5.13 -7.71 -0.78
CA MET A 44 -5.44 -8.21 -2.12
C MET A 44 -5.64 -7.06 -3.11
N GLN A 45 -4.71 -6.88 -4.04
CA GLN A 45 -4.79 -5.85 -5.09
C GLN A 45 -5.63 -6.29 -6.32
N ASP A 46 -5.79 -7.60 -6.49
CA ASP A 46 -6.56 -8.26 -7.56
C ASP A 46 -8.08 -8.18 -7.35
N GLY A 47 -8.54 -7.88 -6.13
CA GLY A 47 -9.94 -7.69 -5.77
C GLY A 47 -10.52 -6.30 -6.10
N ALA A 48 -9.81 -5.46 -6.86
CA ALA A 48 -10.35 -4.18 -7.28
C ALA A 48 -11.66 -4.39 -8.04
N ARG A 49 -12.77 -3.83 -7.53
CA ARG A 49 -14.11 -3.95 -8.14
C ARG A 49 -14.18 -3.44 -9.60
N HIS A 50 -13.12 -2.79 -10.07
CA HIS A 50 -12.97 -2.25 -11.41
C HIS A 50 -11.66 -2.73 -12.04
N GLU A 51 -11.76 -3.44 -13.15
CA GLU A 51 -10.64 -3.94 -13.95
C GLU A 51 -9.64 -2.84 -14.33
N ALA A 52 -10.13 -1.65 -14.67
CA ALA A 52 -9.28 -0.49 -14.98
C ALA A 52 -8.37 -0.09 -13.79
N THR A 53 -8.87 -0.19 -12.56
CA THR A 53 -8.06 0.06 -11.36
C THR A 53 -7.02 -1.04 -11.17
N ALA A 54 -7.41 -2.31 -11.31
CA ALA A 54 -6.46 -3.43 -11.20
C ALA A 54 -5.32 -3.30 -12.21
N SER A 55 -5.64 -3.03 -13.48
CA SER A 55 -4.65 -2.86 -14.55
C SER A 55 -3.72 -1.66 -14.30
N SER A 56 -4.26 -0.53 -13.82
CA SER A 56 -3.48 0.65 -13.44
C SER A 56 -2.48 0.34 -12.33
N ILE A 57 -2.91 -0.36 -11.27
CA ILE A 57 -2.05 -0.76 -10.17
C ILE A 57 -0.98 -1.74 -10.64
N VAL A 58 -1.33 -2.77 -11.41
CA VAL A 58 -0.37 -3.77 -11.93
C VAL A 58 0.69 -3.13 -12.81
N ALA A 59 0.31 -2.14 -13.64
CA ALA A 59 1.26 -1.41 -14.49
C ALA A 59 2.11 -0.38 -13.72
N GLY A 60 1.76 -0.07 -12.47
CA GLY A 60 2.43 0.93 -11.65
C GLY A 60 3.85 0.54 -11.23
N LYS A 61 4.73 1.53 -11.12
CA LYS A 61 6.14 1.36 -10.70
C LYS A 61 6.26 0.72 -9.31
N ALA A 62 5.42 1.13 -8.37
CA ALA A 62 5.42 0.59 -7.00
C ALA A 62 5.16 -0.93 -6.99
N SER A 63 4.20 -1.40 -7.79
CA SER A 63 3.90 -2.83 -7.91
C SER A 63 5.07 -3.63 -8.48
N GLY A 64 5.78 -3.09 -9.47
CA GLY A 64 6.98 -3.71 -10.03
C GLY A 64 8.12 -3.83 -9.01
N VAL A 65 8.39 -2.76 -8.25
CA VAL A 65 9.41 -2.78 -7.17
C VAL A 65 9.04 -3.78 -6.08
N PHE A 66 7.77 -3.79 -5.66
CA PHE A 66 7.30 -4.69 -4.62
C PHE A 66 7.36 -6.17 -5.07
N ALA A 67 6.97 -6.47 -6.31
CA ALA A 67 7.02 -7.82 -6.87
C ALA A 67 8.46 -8.35 -7.01
N ALA A 68 9.41 -7.50 -7.39
CA ALA A 68 10.83 -7.86 -7.44
C ALA A 68 11.34 -8.25 -6.04
N GLU A 69 11.06 -7.43 -5.04
CA GLU A 69 11.45 -7.70 -3.65
C GLU A 69 10.76 -8.96 -3.10
N GLN A 70 9.50 -9.19 -3.44
CA GLN A 70 8.78 -10.41 -3.06
C GLN A 70 9.51 -11.66 -3.55
N SER A 71 9.97 -11.65 -4.81
CA SER A 71 10.70 -12.77 -5.41
C SER A 71 12.00 -13.07 -4.65
N GLU A 72 12.77 -12.03 -4.34
CA GLU A 72 14.02 -12.14 -3.59
C GLU A 72 13.80 -12.66 -2.17
N VAL A 73 12.82 -12.12 -1.45
CA VAL A 73 12.49 -12.57 -0.09
C VAL A 73 12.00 -14.02 -0.09
N ARG A 74 11.19 -14.43 -1.07
CA ARG A 74 10.75 -15.83 -1.21
C ARG A 74 11.93 -16.76 -1.48
N MET A 75 12.87 -16.36 -2.33
CA MET A 75 14.10 -17.11 -2.62
C MET A 75 14.96 -17.26 -1.37
N LEU A 76 15.16 -16.18 -0.61
CA LEU A 76 15.88 -16.18 0.66
C LEU A 76 15.29 -17.19 1.65
N LEU A 77 13.96 -17.30 1.71
CA LEU A 77 13.23 -18.22 2.57
C LEU A 77 13.10 -19.66 2.00
N GLY A 78 13.49 -19.88 0.74
CA GLY A 78 13.34 -21.17 0.06
C GLY A 78 11.89 -21.56 -0.23
N LEU A 79 11.01 -20.57 -0.44
CA LEU A 79 9.60 -20.78 -0.77
C LEU A 79 9.41 -20.96 -2.29
N PRO A 80 8.59 -21.91 -2.76
CA PRO A 80 8.41 -22.17 -4.19
C PRO A 80 7.51 -21.13 -4.87
N GLY A 81 7.76 -20.85 -6.16
CA GLY A 81 6.85 -20.12 -7.04
C GLY A 81 6.56 -18.66 -6.67
N VAL A 82 5.56 -18.09 -7.35
CA VAL A 82 5.04 -16.72 -7.11
C VAL A 82 3.88 -16.72 -6.11
N GLY A 83 3.67 -15.60 -5.43
CA GLY A 83 2.53 -15.40 -4.53
C GLY A 83 2.92 -14.70 -3.23
N TYR A 84 1.91 -14.34 -2.44
CA TYR A 84 2.13 -13.69 -1.15
C TYR A 84 2.86 -14.60 -0.17
N LEU A 85 3.63 -14.01 0.75
CA LEU A 85 4.24 -14.74 1.86
C LEU A 85 3.16 -15.23 2.83
N THR A 86 2.10 -14.43 3.02
CA THR A 86 1.01 -14.70 3.96
C THR A 86 -0.18 -15.45 3.35
N ALA A 87 -0.23 -15.69 2.04
CA ALA A 87 -1.33 -16.40 1.37
C ALA A 87 -1.14 -17.92 1.27
N ALA A 88 -0.13 -18.48 1.93
CA ALA A 88 0.06 -19.93 1.95
C ALA A 88 -1.22 -20.61 2.49
N GLU A 89 -1.71 -21.66 1.81
CA GLU A 89 -2.76 -22.51 2.37
C GLU A 89 -2.31 -23.06 3.72
N TYR A 90 -3.23 -23.29 4.66
CA TYR A 90 -2.88 -23.80 5.99
C TYR A 90 -2.10 -25.12 5.85
N GLY A 91 -0.88 -25.16 6.40
CA GLY A 91 0.01 -26.32 6.32
C GLY A 91 0.85 -26.45 5.05
N SER A 92 0.70 -25.55 4.06
CA SER A 92 1.54 -25.53 2.86
C SER A 92 2.99 -25.13 3.14
N VAL A 93 3.22 -24.39 4.22
CA VAL A 93 4.54 -24.03 4.75
C VAL A 93 4.71 -24.64 6.13
N ASN A 94 5.72 -25.49 6.30
CA ASN A 94 5.99 -26.17 7.57
C ASN A 94 6.71 -25.22 8.55
N LEU A 95 6.06 -24.86 9.66
CA LEU A 95 6.60 -23.92 10.65
C LEU A 95 7.97 -24.35 11.19
N PRO A 96 8.19 -25.59 11.69
CA PRO A 96 9.50 -25.99 12.17
C PRO A 96 10.62 -25.83 11.13
N LYS A 97 10.35 -26.19 9.86
CA LYS A 97 11.32 -26.07 8.77
C LYS A 97 11.64 -24.61 8.45
N LEU A 98 10.63 -23.76 8.34
CA LEU A 98 10.81 -22.33 8.08
C LEU A 98 11.52 -21.63 9.25
N PHE A 99 11.14 -21.96 10.48
CA PHE A 99 11.79 -21.42 11.67
C PHE A 99 13.26 -21.81 11.76
N ALA A 100 13.59 -23.09 11.48
CA ALA A 100 14.97 -23.55 11.39
C ALA A 100 15.77 -22.76 10.33
N LYS A 101 15.18 -22.52 9.16
CA LYS A 101 15.79 -21.67 8.11
C LYS A 101 16.03 -20.24 8.59
N LEU A 102 15.04 -19.60 9.23
CA LEU A 102 15.18 -18.24 9.76
C LEU A 102 16.25 -18.13 10.85
N LEU A 103 16.45 -19.19 11.66
CA LEU A 103 17.53 -19.24 12.66
C LEU A 103 18.94 -19.22 12.04
N THR A 104 19.09 -19.60 10.78
CA THR A 104 20.40 -19.54 10.08
C THR A 104 20.66 -18.21 9.39
N LEU A 105 19.65 -17.32 9.30
CA LEU A 105 19.79 -16.04 8.62
C LEU A 105 20.38 -14.98 9.56
N PRO A 106 21.18 -14.03 9.03
CA PRO A 106 21.60 -12.86 9.80
C PRO A 106 20.38 -12.02 10.20
N ASP A 107 20.54 -11.19 11.25
CA ASP A 107 19.45 -10.37 11.76
C ASP A 107 18.90 -9.41 10.69
N ASP A 108 19.75 -8.84 9.84
CA ASP A 108 19.34 -7.93 8.76
C ASP A 108 18.39 -8.60 7.75
N ASP A 109 18.65 -9.87 7.41
CA ASP A 109 17.78 -10.64 6.51
C ASP A 109 16.42 -10.94 7.16
N VAL A 110 16.40 -11.19 8.47
CA VAL A 110 15.14 -11.39 9.21
C VAL A 110 14.36 -10.09 9.32
N LEU A 111 15.03 -8.96 9.55
CA LEU A 111 14.40 -7.65 9.55
C LEU A 111 13.82 -7.32 8.17
N ARG A 112 14.54 -7.62 7.09
CA ARG A 112 14.05 -7.49 5.71
C ARG A 112 12.76 -8.29 5.47
N VAL A 113 12.72 -9.54 5.92
CA VAL A 113 11.52 -10.39 5.86
C VAL A 113 10.36 -9.79 6.65
N LEU A 114 10.60 -9.32 7.88
CA LEU A 114 9.57 -8.71 8.72
C LEU A 114 9.03 -7.39 8.11
N THR A 115 9.91 -6.57 7.56
CA THR A 115 9.52 -5.35 6.84
C THR A 115 8.65 -5.68 5.63
N PHE A 116 9.03 -6.70 4.86
CA PHE A 116 8.23 -7.15 3.72
C PHE A 116 6.84 -7.66 4.17
N LEU A 117 6.79 -8.49 5.22
CA LEU A 117 5.53 -8.97 5.78
C LEU A 117 4.63 -7.84 6.24
N MET A 118 5.19 -6.82 6.89
CA MET A 118 4.40 -5.66 7.29
C MET A 118 3.86 -4.92 6.07
N ALA A 119 4.70 -4.67 5.06
CA ALA A 119 4.30 -3.98 3.83
C ALA A 119 3.23 -4.76 3.03
N GLU A 120 3.35 -6.09 2.92
CA GLU A 120 2.38 -6.97 2.23
C GLU A 120 0.99 -6.94 2.89
N THR A 121 0.93 -6.69 4.20
CA THR A 121 -0.28 -6.78 5.02
C THR A 121 -0.85 -5.42 5.39
N LEU A 122 -0.32 -4.32 4.83
CA LEU A 122 -0.85 -2.96 5.04
C LEU A 122 -2.23 -2.80 4.38
N PRO A 123 -3.31 -2.54 5.15
CA PRO A 123 -4.64 -2.42 4.58
C PRO A 123 -4.81 -1.11 3.82
N ALA A 124 -5.33 -1.17 2.59
CA ALA A 124 -5.49 0.02 1.76
C ALA A 124 -6.49 1.02 2.37
N GLY A 125 -6.07 2.29 2.45
CA GLY A 125 -6.87 3.38 3.02
C GLY A 125 -7.16 3.23 4.51
N SER A 126 -6.25 2.59 5.26
CA SER A 126 -6.18 2.61 6.73
C SER A 126 -5.41 3.83 7.25
N GLU A 127 -5.51 4.12 8.55
CA GLU A 127 -4.69 5.14 9.21
C GLU A 127 -3.20 4.84 9.10
N ALA A 128 -2.81 3.55 9.10
CA ALA A 128 -1.43 3.13 8.98
C ALA A 128 -0.79 3.62 7.66
N VAL A 129 -1.54 3.58 6.55
CA VAL A 129 -1.07 4.09 5.26
C VAL A 129 -0.83 5.60 5.30
N GLU A 130 -1.74 6.35 5.94
CA GLU A 130 -1.57 7.81 6.09
C GLU A 130 -0.37 8.16 6.99
N ILE A 131 -0.21 7.44 8.10
CA ILE A 131 0.91 7.61 9.03
C ILE A 131 2.24 7.30 8.34
N LEU A 132 2.34 6.15 7.67
CA LEU A 132 3.57 5.74 6.99
C LEU A 132 3.88 6.62 5.79
N GLY A 133 2.87 7.03 5.02
CA GLY A 133 3.04 7.98 3.93
C GLY A 133 3.65 9.30 4.41
N HIS A 134 3.24 9.77 5.59
CA HIS A 134 3.83 10.93 6.24
C HIS A 134 5.25 10.68 6.80
N LEU A 135 5.44 9.65 7.64
CA LEU A 135 6.70 9.36 8.31
C LEU A 135 7.83 9.00 7.35
N LEU A 136 7.51 8.31 6.25
CA LEU A 136 8.46 7.93 5.21
C LEU A 136 8.63 9.03 4.14
N ALA A 137 7.95 10.17 4.30
CA ALA A 137 7.97 11.29 3.35
C ALA A 137 7.71 10.84 1.90
N VAL A 138 6.68 10.01 1.69
CA VAL A 138 6.38 9.44 0.36
C VAL A 138 5.97 10.55 -0.61
N ASP A 139 6.78 10.77 -1.65
CA ASP A 139 6.38 11.60 -2.78
C ASP A 139 5.72 10.74 -3.86
N MET A 140 4.39 10.87 -3.99
CA MET A 140 3.63 10.13 -4.99
C MET A 140 4.00 10.47 -6.43
N ARG A 141 4.74 11.56 -6.70
CA ARG A 141 5.31 11.82 -8.04
C ARG A 141 6.34 10.78 -8.47
N GLU A 142 6.98 10.11 -7.53
CA GLU A 142 7.95 9.04 -7.81
C GLU A 142 7.28 7.71 -8.14
N TRP A 143 6.03 7.52 -7.68
CA TRP A 143 5.33 6.23 -7.67
C TRP A 143 4.12 6.19 -8.59
N TRP A 144 3.57 7.35 -8.94
CA TRP A 144 2.36 7.48 -9.72
C TRP A 144 2.46 8.61 -10.75
N THR A 145 1.89 8.35 -11.92
CA THR A 145 1.64 9.36 -12.95
C THR A 145 0.17 9.31 -13.36
N PRO A 146 -0.42 10.44 -13.78
CA PRO A 146 -1.79 10.46 -14.28
C PRO A 146 -2.00 9.45 -15.41
N ASP A 147 -3.06 8.66 -15.29
CA ASP A 147 -3.47 7.68 -16.30
C ASP A 147 -4.96 7.80 -16.62
N GLU A 148 -5.40 7.05 -17.62
CA GLU A 148 -6.79 7.07 -18.06
C GLU A 148 -7.75 6.51 -17.00
N ALA A 149 -7.31 5.48 -16.25
CA ALA A 149 -8.12 4.89 -15.18
C ALA A 149 -8.50 5.95 -14.13
N PHE A 150 -7.54 6.76 -13.69
CA PHE A 150 -7.79 7.86 -12.75
C PHE A 150 -8.80 8.87 -13.32
N LEU A 151 -8.56 9.37 -14.53
CA LEU A 151 -9.43 10.39 -15.12
C LEU A 151 -10.86 9.85 -15.35
N ASP A 152 -10.99 8.61 -15.78
CA ASP A 152 -12.30 8.00 -16.01
C ASP A 152 -13.07 7.76 -14.72
N LEU A 153 -12.40 7.49 -13.60
CA LEU A 153 -13.04 7.33 -12.29
C LEU A 153 -13.49 8.66 -11.66
N LEU A 154 -13.02 9.81 -12.12
CA LEU A 154 -13.49 11.10 -11.60
C LEU A 154 -14.97 11.34 -11.94
N ARG A 155 -15.76 11.56 -10.89
CA ARG A 155 -17.21 11.85 -10.96
C ARG A 155 -17.58 13.25 -10.46
N ASP A 156 -16.83 13.79 -9.51
CA ASP A 156 -17.15 15.07 -8.88
C ASP A 156 -16.76 16.25 -9.78
N LYS A 157 -17.74 16.81 -10.50
CA LYS A 157 -17.52 17.91 -11.46
C LYS A 157 -16.81 19.14 -10.84
N PRO A 158 -17.20 19.65 -9.65
CA PRO A 158 -16.43 20.65 -8.92
C PRO A 158 -14.94 20.29 -8.71
N ALA A 159 -14.64 19.04 -8.32
CA ALA A 159 -13.25 18.61 -8.14
C ALA A 159 -12.50 18.54 -9.47
N ILE A 160 -13.13 18.01 -10.52
CA ILE A 160 -12.58 17.99 -11.88
C ILE A 160 -12.25 19.41 -12.36
N ASN A 161 -13.14 20.37 -12.11
CA ASN A 161 -12.90 21.77 -12.48
C ASN A 161 -11.74 22.39 -11.70
N ALA A 162 -11.60 22.05 -10.42
CA ALA A 162 -10.49 22.51 -9.59
C ALA A 162 -9.14 21.90 -10.03
N MET A 163 -9.12 20.63 -10.42
CA MET A 163 -7.94 20.00 -11.06
C MET A 163 -7.59 20.68 -12.39
N LEU A 164 -8.59 21.01 -13.22
CA LEU A 164 -8.37 21.77 -14.44
C LEU A 164 -7.79 23.16 -14.15
N ALA A 165 -8.17 23.81 -13.05
CA ALA A 165 -7.61 25.10 -12.65
C ALA A 165 -6.12 25.01 -12.28
N GLU A 166 -5.67 23.88 -11.72
CA GLU A 166 -4.26 23.62 -11.43
C GLU A 166 -3.43 23.41 -12.69
N LEU A 167 -4.01 22.73 -13.69
CA LEU A 167 -3.32 22.38 -14.93
C LEU A 167 -3.34 23.49 -15.99
N ALA A 168 -4.48 24.18 -16.14
CA ALA A 168 -4.73 25.13 -17.22
C ALA A 168 -4.97 26.57 -16.73
N GLY A 169 -4.92 26.80 -15.42
CA GLY A 169 -5.19 28.09 -14.79
C GLY A 169 -6.68 28.38 -14.56
N LYS A 170 -6.93 29.36 -13.69
CA LYS A 170 -8.29 29.74 -13.23
C LYS A 170 -9.21 30.19 -14.37
N GLN A 171 -8.68 30.89 -15.37
CA GLN A 171 -9.47 31.39 -16.50
C GLN A 171 -10.01 30.25 -17.35
N ALA A 172 -9.17 29.25 -17.66
CA ALA A 172 -9.60 28.07 -18.39
C ALA A 172 -10.66 27.29 -17.61
N ALA A 173 -10.47 27.11 -16.31
CA ALA A 173 -11.45 26.46 -15.45
C ALA A 173 -12.80 27.21 -15.42
N HIS A 174 -12.79 28.54 -15.35
CA HIS A 174 -14.00 29.37 -15.39
C HIS A 174 -14.79 29.18 -16.69
N ILE A 175 -14.12 29.20 -17.85
CA ILE A 175 -14.76 28.95 -19.16
C ILE A 175 -15.42 27.56 -19.20
N HIS A 176 -14.81 26.58 -18.53
CA HIS A 176 -15.25 25.20 -18.55
C HIS A 176 -16.26 24.84 -17.44
N VAL A 177 -16.53 25.73 -16.48
CA VAL A 177 -17.35 25.41 -15.29
C VAL A 177 -18.75 24.92 -15.65
N ALA A 178 -19.36 25.53 -16.67
CA ALA A 178 -20.69 25.16 -17.17
C ALA A 178 -20.67 23.90 -18.07
N LYS A 179 -19.51 23.54 -18.65
CA LYS A 179 -19.37 22.39 -19.57
C LYS A 179 -19.54 21.06 -18.85
N THR A 180 -19.80 19.98 -19.59
CA THR A 180 -19.95 18.63 -19.01
C THR A 180 -18.65 18.14 -18.37
N ALA A 181 -18.75 17.19 -17.42
CA ALA A 181 -17.57 16.59 -16.81
C ALA A 181 -16.64 15.93 -17.85
N ALA A 182 -17.20 15.33 -18.91
CA ALA A 182 -16.43 14.76 -20.01
C ALA A 182 -15.57 15.81 -20.74
N VAL A 183 -16.13 16.99 -21.03
CA VAL A 183 -15.39 18.10 -21.67
C VAL A 183 -14.27 18.61 -20.75
N GLN A 184 -14.54 18.73 -19.45
CA GLN A 184 -13.50 19.14 -18.49
C GLN A 184 -12.37 18.11 -18.39
N LYS A 185 -12.70 16.81 -18.35
CA LYS A 185 -11.72 15.73 -18.38
C LYS A 185 -10.91 15.70 -19.68
N GLY A 186 -11.54 15.96 -20.82
CA GLY A 186 -10.84 16.12 -22.10
C GLY A 186 -9.84 17.27 -22.07
N ALA A 187 -10.20 18.41 -21.48
CA ALA A 187 -9.26 19.52 -21.29
C ALA A 187 -8.08 19.16 -20.39
N ILE A 188 -8.31 18.40 -19.31
CA ILE A 188 -7.23 17.86 -18.45
C ILE A 188 -6.30 16.96 -19.26
N ARG A 189 -6.84 16.01 -20.05
CA ARG A 189 -6.04 15.16 -20.95
C ARG A 189 -5.16 15.98 -21.88
N HIS A 190 -5.72 17.02 -22.49
CA HIS A 190 -4.95 17.91 -23.36
C HIS A 190 -3.80 18.61 -22.64
N CYS A 191 -3.97 19.02 -21.38
CA CYS A 191 -2.88 19.60 -20.58
C CYS A 191 -1.78 18.57 -20.30
N LEU A 192 -2.17 17.34 -19.94
CA LEU A 192 -1.23 16.27 -19.60
C LEU A 192 -0.45 15.74 -20.82
N ALA A 193 -1.10 15.74 -21.99
CA ALA A 193 -0.49 15.29 -23.25
C ALA A 193 0.22 16.41 -24.03
N GLY A 194 0.01 17.69 -23.69
CA GLY A 194 0.50 18.82 -24.48
C GLY A 194 -0.17 18.93 -25.86
N THR A 195 -1.45 18.58 -25.94
CA THR A 195 -2.23 18.57 -27.19
C THR A 195 -3.34 19.63 -27.16
N GLY A 196 -4.00 19.87 -28.31
CA GLY A 196 -5.12 20.81 -28.38
C GLY A 196 -4.73 22.25 -28.04
N GLY A 197 -3.53 22.66 -28.45
CA GLY A 197 -3.00 24.02 -28.25
C GLY A 197 -2.50 24.33 -26.83
N ARG A 198 -2.25 23.31 -26.00
CA ARG A 198 -1.79 23.48 -24.62
C ARG A 198 -0.35 22.98 -24.45
N THR A 199 0.42 23.66 -23.63
CA THR A 199 1.74 23.19 -23.18
C THR A 199 1.57 21.96 -22.30
N LYS A 200 2.41 20.94 -22.51
CA LYS A 200 2.42 19.74 -21.69
C LYS A 200 2.77 20.10 -20.24
N VAL A 201 1.94 19.67 -19.30
CA VAL A 201 2.21 19.80 -17.86
C VAL A 201 2.85 18.52 -17.36
N GLU A 202 4.06 18.64 -16.79
CA GLU A 202 4.79 17.53 -16.18
C GLU A 202 4.78 17.64 -14.65
N GLY A 203 4.88 16.51 -13.95
CA GLY A 203 4.97 16.47 -12.49
C GLY A 203 3.73 16.92 -11.72
N TRP A 204 2.56 17.04 -12.39
CA TRP A 204 1.31 17.34 -11.71
C TRP A 204 0.90 16.19 -10.79
N LEU A 205 0.70 16.53 -9.52
CA LEU A 205 0.19 15.62 -8.51
C LEU A 205 -1.17 16.15 -8.03
N PRO A 206 -2.27 15.43 -8.25
CA PRO A 206 -3.54 15.83 -7.69
C PRO A 206 -3.51 15.75 -6.16
N ARG A 207 -4.23 16.67 -5.50
CA ARG A 207 -4.33 16.75 -4.03
C ARG A 207 -4.78 15.45 -3.35
N TYR A 208 -5.51 14.60 -4.08
CA TYR A 208 -5.96 13.30 -3.60
C TYR A 208 -4.83 12.29 -3.39
N LEU A 209 -3.66 12.49 -3.99
CA LEU A 209 -2.52 11.57 -3.87
C LEU A 209 -1.42 12.10 -2.95
N GLY A 210 -1.60 13.27 -2.36
CA GLY A 210 -0.62 13.77 -1.38
C GLY A 210 -0.65 12.97 -0.09
N PHE A 211 0.48 12.96 0.63
CA PHE A 211 0.54 12.60 2.05
C PHE A 211 0.90 13.86 2.86
N PRO A 212 -0.05 14.44 3.63
CA PRO A 212 -1.44 14.01 3.79
C PRO A 212 -2.33 14.35 2.58
N MET A 213 -3.38 13.55 2.39
CA MET A 213 -4.38 13.80 1.35
C MET A 213 -5.08 15.15 1.59
N GLN A 214 -5.36 15.88 0.51
CA GLN A 214 -6.15 17.11 0.55
C GLN A 214 -7.40 17.03 -0.35
N SER A 215 -8.48 17.67 0.08
CA SER A 215 -9.72 17.74 -0.71
C SER A 215 -9.68 18.88 -1.73
N TYR A 216 -10.35 18.68 -2.86
CA TYR A 216 -10.63 19.75 -3.84
C TYR A 216 -11.90 20.53 -3.53
N THR A 217 -12.78 19.98 -2.69
CA THR A 217 -14.08 20.57 -2.35
C THR A 217 -14.32 20.54 -0.84
N LYS A 218 -15.33 21.28 -0.38
CA LYS A 218 -15.77 21.26 1.03
C LYS A 218 -16.56 20.01 1.41
N ARG A 219 -16.79 19.08 0.47
CA ARG A 219 -17.50 17.83 0.76
C ARG A 219 -16.64 16.97 1.68
N LYS A 220 -17.29 16.43 2.71
CA LYS A 220 -16.70 15.45 3.62
C LYS A 220 -16.80 14.04 3.03
N GLY A 221 -16.14 13.07 3.65
CA GLY A 221 -16.21 11.66 3.28
C GLY A 221 -14.99 11.14 2.51
N LEU A 222 -13.90 11.91 2.45
CA LEU A 222 -12.61 11.38 2.03
C LEU A 222 -11.95 10.70 3.22
N ARG A 223 -12.09 9.37 3.30
CA ARG A 223 -11.62 8.56 4.44
C ARG A 223 -10.16 8.85 4.81
N ALA A 224 -9.26 8.98 3.83
CA ALA A 224 -7.85 9.31 4.09
C ALA A 224 -7.65 10.67 4.81
N VAL A 225 -8.42 11.70 4.43
CA VAL A 225 -8.40 13.01 5.09
C VAL A 225 -8.88 12.88 6.54
N ASP A 226 -9.96 12.13 6.76
CA ASP A 226 -10.54 11.89 8.08
C ASP A 226 -9.57 11.08 8.97
N ASN A 227 -8.99 10.00 8.43
CA ASN A 227 -7.98 9.16 9.07
C ASN A 227 -6.77 9.97 9.53
N TRP A 228 -6.16 10.77 8.63
CA TRP A 228 -5.03 11.61 8.98
C TRP A 228 -5.39 12.64 10.06
N ASN A 229 -6.54 13.29 9.95
CA ASN A 229 -6.97 14.27 10.95
C ASN A 229 -7.15 13.68 12.35
N ALA A 230 -7.54 12.41 12.45
CA ALA A 230 -7.69 11.71 13.73
C ALA A 230 -6.34 11.46 14.43
N VAL A 231 -5.28 11.19 13.67
CA VAL A 231 -3.98 10.76 14.21
C VAL A 231 -2.89 11.82 14.16
N LYS A 232 -3.01 12.87 13.33
CA LYS A 232 -1.92 13.82 13.05
C LYS A 232 -1.26 14.40 14.29
N LYS A 233 -2.00 14.69 15.36
CA LYS A 233 -1.46 15.25 16.62
C LYS A 233 -0.45 14.33 17.33
N LEU A 234 -0.45 13.04 17.01
CA LEU A 234 0.51 12.05 17.53
C LEU A 234 1.80 11.99 16.70
N PHE A 235 1.78 12.53 15.48
CA PHE A 235 2.83 12.40 14.46
C PHE A 235 3.22 13.76 13.85
N SER A 236 2.91 14.88 14.52
CA SER A 236 3.27 16.24 14.10
C SER A 236 4.04 16.99 15.16
#